data_AF-W1N8B0-F1
#
_entry.id   AF-W1N8B0-F1
#
_cell.length_a   1.000
_cell.length_b   1.000
_cell.length_c   1.000
_cell.angle_alpha   90.00
_cell.angle_beta   90.00
_cell.angle_gamma   90.00
#
_symmetry.space_group_name_H-M   'P 1'
#
loop_
_entity.id
_entity.type
_entity.pdbx_description
1 polymer ?
#
loop_
_entity_poly.entity_id
_entity_poly.type
_entity_poly.pdbx_seq_one_letter_code
_entity_poly.pdbx_strand_id
1 'polypeptide(L)' 'MRSTFVRPSSWKGWLMLVAFISVIVAGIWPVVGWVNQAVLVLGLPKLLVWSYIVLMCCTLVMWLGNMLVGEGEHD' A
#
# COMPACT_ATOMS: atom_id res chain seq x y z
N MET A 1 14.35 28.10 8.84
CA MET A 1 14.28 27.17 7.69
C MET A 1 13.31 26.05 8.06
N ARG A 2 12.15 25.98 7.39
CA ARG A 2 11.10 24.99 7.68
C ARG A 2 11.62 23.63 7.20
N SER A 3 11.66 22.62 8.07
CA SER A 3 12.01 21.26 7.65
C SER A 3 11.02 20.81 6.57
N THR A 4 11.48 20.64 5.34
CA THR A 4 10.67 20.13 4.21
C THR A 4 10.37 18.64 4.38
N PHE A 5 11.01 17.97 5.34
CA PHE A 5 10.87 16.54 5.58
C PHE A 5 10.10 16.31 6.88
N VAL A 6 8.85 15.85 6.75
CA VAL A 6 8.03 15.42 7.88
C VAL A 6 8.28 13.93 8.09
N ARG A 7 8.81 13.57 9.25
CA ARG A 7 9.02 12.17 9.65
C ARG A 7 7.89 11.73 10.56
N PRO A 8 7.40 10.48 10.45
CA PRO A 8 6.50 9.94 11.45
C PRO A 8 7.19 9.92 12.81
N SER A 9 6.60 10.60 13.79
CA SER A 9 7.09 10.66 15.18
C SER A 9 6.61 9.46 16.02
N SER A 10 5.52 8.81 15.60
CA SER A 10 4.89 7.70 16.31
C SER A 10 5.16 6.34 15.65
N TRP A 11 5.17 5.29 16.47
CA TRP A 11 5.24 3.89 15.99
C TRP A 11 4.09 3.57 15.02
N LYS A 12 2.89 4.08 15.28
CA LYS A 12 1.72 3.97 14.39
C LYS A 12 1.99 4.60 13.02
N GLY A 13 2.60 5.79 12.97
CA GLY A 13 2.95 6.47 11.72
C GLY A 13 4.02 5.73 10.92
N TRP A 14 5.01 5.12 11.60
CA TRP A 14 6.00 4.25 10.96
C TRP A 14 5.37 2.99 10.37
N LEU A 15 4.45 2.34 11.10
CA LEU A 15 3.72 1.18 10.60
C LEU A 15 2.90 1.53 9.36
N MET A 16 2.22 2.68 9.36
CA MET A 16 1.48 3.17 8.18
C MET A 16 2.38 3.45 6.98
N LEU A 17 3.55 4.05 7.21
CA LEU A 17 4.52 4.29 6.14
C LEU A 17 5.01 2.98 5.52
N VAL A 18 5.35 1.98 6.34
CA VAL A 18 5.76 0.64 5.87
C VAL A 18 4.62 -0.03 5.10
N ALA A 19 3.39 0.01 5.62
CA ALA A 19 2.21 -0.54 4.94
C ALA A 19 1.99 0.12 3.57
N PHE A 20 2.07 1.44 3.48
CA PHE A 20 1.92 2.17 2.23
C PHE A 20 3.03 1.81 1.21
N ILE A 21 4.29 1.76 1.64
CA ILE A 21 5.42 1.34 0.80
C ILE A 21 5.22 -0.10 0.30
N SER A 22 4.72 -1.00 1.15
CA SER A 22 4.48 -2.40 0.76
C SER A 22 3.43 -2.52 -0.37
N VAL A 23 2.38 -1.69 -0.34
CA VAL A 23 1.35 -1.64 -1.39
C VAL A 23 1.95 -1.13 -2.71
N ILE A 24 2.80 -0.10 -2.64
CA ILE A 24 3.51 0.40 -3.83
C ILE A 24 4.34 -0.72 -4.44
N VAL A 25 5.19 -1.36 -3.64
CA VAL A 25 6.07 -2.46 -4.10
C VAL A 25 5.27 -3.60 -4.72
N ALA A 26 4.11 -3.96 -4.15
CA ALA A 26 3.22 -4.99 -4.69
C ALA A 26 2.65 -4.66 -6.09
N GLY A 27 2.58 -3.38 -6.45
CA GLY A 27 2.15 -2.91 -7.76
C GLY A 27 3.27 -2.74 -8.80
N ILE A 28 4.54 -2.80 -8.41
CA ILE A 28 5.67 -2.63 -9.35
C ILE A 28 5.91 -3.95 -10.12
N TRP A 29 6.35 -3.81 -11.36
CA TRP A 29 6.71 -4.90 -12.28
C TRP A 29 7.47 -6.11 -11.67
N PRO A 30 8.52 -5.97 -10.84
CA PRO A 30 9.26 -7.12 -10.32
C PRO A 30 8.39 -8.03 -9.44
N VAL A 31 7.41 -7.49 -8.73
CA VAL A 31 6.50 -8.29 -7.89
C VAL A 31 5.37 -8.89 -8.74
N VAL A 32 4.86 -8.12 -9.71
CA VAL A 32 3.85 -8.61 -10.66
C VAL A 32 4.38 -9.81 -11.46
N GLY A 33 5.68 -9.84 -11.76
CA GLY A 33 6.35 -10.95 -12.42
C GLY A 33 6.21 -12.30 -11.69
N TRP A 34 6.00 -12.32 -10.37
CA TRP A 34 5.76 -13.55 -9.61
C TRP A 34 4.35 -14.12 -9.81
N VAL A 35 3.39 -13.24 -10.07
CA VAL A 35 1.98 -13.61 -10.29
C VAL A 35 1.68 -13.83 -11.77
N ASN A 36 2.46 -13.18 -12.65
CA ASN A 36 2.32 -13.31 -14.08
C ASN A 36 2.68 -14.74 -14.54
N GLN A 37 1.72 -15.41 -15.15
CA GLN A 37 1.90 -16.72 -15.77
C GLN A 37 1.78 -16.56 -17.27
N ALA A 38 2.74 -17.07 -18.05
CA ALA A 38 2.78 -16.96 -19.51
C ALA A 38 1.72 -17.84 -20.23
N VAL A 39 0.62 -18.18 -19.57
CA VAL A 39 -0.49 -18.96 -20.10
C VAL A 39 -1.66 -18.01 -20.33
N LEU A 40 -2.00 -17.73 -21.59
CA LEU A 40 -2.97 -16.68 -21.98
C LEU A 40 -4.31 -16.72 -21.23
N VAL A 41 -4.81 -17.93 -20.92
CA VAL A 41 -6.14 -18.11 -20.32
C VAL A 41 -6.16 -17.92 -18.80
N LEU A 42 -5.05 -18.20 -18.10
CA LEU A 42 -4.97 -18.15 -16.63
C LEU A 42 -4.04 -17.04 -16.11
N GLY A 43 -3.18 -16.47 -16.96
CA GLY A 43 -2.32 -15.34 -16.59
C GLY A 43 -3.13 -14.06 -16.40
N LEU A 44 -3.99 -13.74 -17.36
CA LEU A 44 -4.82 -12.53 -17.33
C LEU A 44 -5.78 -12.47 -16.11
N PRO A 45 -6.55 -13.54 -15.81
CA PRO A 45 -7.41 -13.55 -14.62
C PRO A 45 -6.63 -13.41 -13.31
N LYS A 46 -5.45 -14.04 -13.20
CA LYS A 46 -4.60 -13.94 -11.99
C LYS A 46 -4.07 -12.52 -11.79
N LEU A 47 -3.65 -11.85 -12.87
CA LEU A 47 -3.21 -10.46 -12.81
C LEU A 47 -4.35 -9.52 -12.40
N LEU A 48 -5.58 -9.77 -12.90
CA LEU A 48 -6.76 -9.02 -12.47
C LEU A 48 -7.02 -9.20 -10.97
N VAL A 49 -7.07 -10.44 -10.49
CA VAL A 49 -7.25 -10.73 -9.05
C VAL A 49 -6.17 -10.04 -8.20
N TRP A 50 -4.90 -10.10 -8.63
CA TRP A 50 -3.81 -9.41 -7.94
C TRP A 50 -4.00 -7.90 -7.91
N SER A 51 -4.41 -7.31 -9.02
CA SER A 51 -4.67 -5.87 -9.12
C SER A 51 -5.79 -5.45 -8.17
N TYR A 52 -6.87 -6.23 -8.08
CA TYR A 52 -7.94 -6.00 -7.10
C TYR A 52 -7.44 -6.12 -5.66
N ILE A 53 -6.58 -7.08 -5.35
CA ILE A 53 -5.96 -7.20 -4.02
C ILE A 53 -5.15 -5.94 -3.69
N VAL A 54 -4.29 -5.48 -4.59
CA VAL A 54 -3.48 -4.26 -4.39
C VAL A 54 -4.37 -3.03 -4.17
N LEU A 55 -5.43 -2.87 -4.96
CA LEU A 55 -6.40 -1.78 -4.80
C LEU A 55 -7.10 -1.84 -3.44
N MET A 56 -7.56 -3.02 -3.02
CA MET A 56 -8.19 -3.21 -1.71
C MET A 56 -7.22 -2.94 -0.56
N CYS A 57 -5.95 -3.36 -0.68
CA CYS A 57 -4.93 -3.03 0.31
C CYS A 57 -4.68 -1.52 0.37
N CYS A 58 -4.64 -0.82 -0.77
CA CYS A 58 -4.48 0.63 -0.82
C CYS A 58 -5.62 1.36 -0.09
N THR A 59 -6.87 1.00 -0.38
CA THR A 59 -8.04 1.60 0.28
C THR A 59 -8.05 1.30 1.77
N LEU A 60 -7.72 0.07 2.18
CA LEU A 60 -7.59 -0.31 3.58
C LEU A 60 -6.51 0.48 4.31
N VAL A 61 -5.33 0.67 3.71
CA VAL A 61 -4.24 1.46 4.32
C VAL A 61 -4.66 2.92 4.50
N MET A 62 -5.33 3.51 3.51
CA MET A 62 -5.83 4.89 3.62
C MET A 62 -6.92 5.02 4.70
N TRP A 63 -7.84 4.07 4.75
CA TRP A 63 -8.89 4.04 5.76
C TRP A 63 -8.31 3.87 7.18
N LEU A 64 -7.38 2.93 7.36
CA LEU A 64 -6.68 2.73 8.63
C LEU A 64 -5.83 3.93 9.02
N GLY A 65 -5.18 4.58 8.04
CA GLY A 65 -4.45 5.82 8.28
C GLY A 65 -5.36 6.91 8.85
N ASN A 66 -6.51 7.12 8.23
CA ASN A 66 -7.50 8.08 8.71
C ASN A 66 -8.02 7.75 10.12
N MET A 67 -8.31 6.47 10.41
CA MET A 67 -8.75 6.06 11.74
C MET A 67 -7.65 6.23 12.80
N LEU A 68 -6.45 5.69 12.56
CA LEU A 68 -5.42 5.58 13.60
C LEU A 68 -4.61 6.87 13.80
N VAL A 69 -4.48 7.71 12.78
CA VAL A 69 -3.71 8.96 12.81
C VAL A 69 -4.62 10.17 12.95
N GLY A 70 -5.81 10.14 12.34
CA GLY A 70 -6.79 11.23 12.46
C GLY A 70 -7.33 11.44 13.87
N GLU A 71 -7.37 10.39 14.71
CA GLU A 71 -7.72 10.52 16.14
C GLU A 71 -6.67 11.29 16.96
N GLY A 72 -5.42 11.37 16.51
CA GLY A 72 -4.33 12.02 17.26
C GLY A 72 -4.10 13.50 16.94
N GLU A 73 -4.85 14.07 15.99
CA GLU A 73 -4.74 15.48 15.56
C GLU A 73 -5.79 16.39 16.23
N HIS A 74 -6.67 15.81 17.06
CA HIS A 74 -7.80 16.48 17.72
C HIS A 74 -7.62 16.66 19.25
N ASP A 75 -6.40 16.49 19.76
CA ASP A 75 -5.96 16.84 21.13
C ASP A 75 -4.83 17.88 21.06
#